data_AF-A0A0E2BA46-F1
#
_entry.id   AF-A0A0E2BA46-F1
#
_cell.length_a   1.000
_cell.length_b   1.000
_cell.length_c   1.000
_cell.angle_alpha   90.00
_cell.angle_beta   90.00
_cell.angle_gamma   90.00
#
_symmetry.space_group_name_H-M   'P 1'
#
loop_
_entity.id
_entity.type
_entity.pdbx_description
1 polymer ?
#
loop_
_entity_poly.entity_id
_entity_poly.type
_entity_poly.pdbx_seq_one_letter_code
_entity_poly.pdbx_strand_id
1 'polypeptide(L)' 'MIFADSDVLIDLLRDKPSAHRWLDTLTDEEEFVICGFSAFELLNGCQNKKDLGELQSHFIWQSRIGMA' A
#
# COMPACT_ATOMS: atom_id res chain seq x y z
N MET A 1 -6.01 13.57 3.58
CA MET A 1 -5.34 12.37 4.12
C MET A 1 -6.31 11.21 4.05
N ILE A 2 -5.95 10.17 3.31
CA ILE A 2 -6.71 8.92 3.15
C ILE A 2 -5.87 7.82 3.74
N PHE A 3 -6.38 7.16 4.78
CA PHE A 3 -5.72 6.03 5.40
C PHE A 3 -6.19 4.75 4.72
N ALA A 4 -5.25 4.06 4.06
CA ALA A 4 -5.56 2.83 3.37
C ALA A 4 -5.57 1.63 4.32
N ASP A 5 -6.65 0.87 4.31
CA ASP A 5 -6.72 -0.43 4.96
C ASP A 5 -5.85 -1.45 4.23
N SER A 6 -5.38 -2.49 4.93
CA SER A 6 -4.54 -3.54 4.34
C SER A 6 -5.23 -4.27 3.21
N ASP A 7 -6.55 -4.47 3.24
CA ASP A 7 -7.31 -5.10 2.15
C ASP A 7 -7.19 -4.32 0.83
N VAL A 8 -7.25 -2.99 0.89
CA VAL A 8 -7.08 -2.14 -0.30
C VAL A 8 -5.64 -2.20 -0.82
N LEU A 9 -4.67 -2.20 0.09
CA LEU A 9 -3.26 -2.35 -0.25
C LEU A 9 -2.96 -3.72 -0.87
N ILE A 10 -3.58 -4.78 -0.37
CA ILE A 10 -3.49 -6.14 -0.93
C ILE A 10 -4.06 -6.18 -2.34
N ASP A 11 -5.19 -5.52 -2.59
CA ASP A 11 -5.77 -5.45 -3.92
C ASP A 11 -4.89 -4.66 -4.90
N LEU A 12 -4.23 -3.59 -4.45
CA LEU A 12 -3.23 -2.86 -5.24
C LEU A 12 -2.00 -3.74 -5.54
N LEU A 13 -1.46 -4.45 -4.54
CA LEU A 13 -0.33 -5.38 -4.71
C LEU A 13 -0.66 -6.55 -5.64
N ARG A 14 -1.94 -6.91 -5.76
CA ARG A 14 -2.44 -7.96 -6.66
C ARG A 14 -2.89 -7.42 -8.02
N ASP A 15 -2.61 -6.15 -8.33
CA ASP A 15 -2.93 -5.51 -9.60
C ASP A 15 -4.43 -5.58 -9.95
N LYS A 16 -5.30 -5.39 -8.94
CA LYS A 16 -6.76 -5.46 -9.14
C LYS A 16 -7.25 -4.21 -9.87
N PRO A 17 -7.94 -4.34 -11.03
CA PRO A 17 -8.40 -3.18 -11.80
C PRO A 17 -9.32 -2.23 -11.03
N SER A 18 -10.09 -2.74 -10.07
CA SER A 18 -10.95 -1.93 -9.20
C SER A 18 -10.17 -1.05 -8.24
N ALA A 19 -9.06 -1.56 -7.69
CA ALA A 19 -8.21 -0.81 -6.77
C ALA A 19 -7.44 0.29 -7.50
N HIS A 20 -6.97 0.03 -8.72
CA HIS A 20 -6.37 1.06 -9.57
C HIS A 20 -7.38 2.15 -9.94
N ARG A 21 -8.58 1.78 -10.40
CA ARG A 21 -9.62 2.76 -10.70
C ARG A 21 -9.99 3.62 -9.49
N TRP A 22 -9.99 3.04 -8.29
CA TRP A 22 -10.21 3.80 -7.06
C TRP A 22 -9.04 4.74 -6.77
N LEU A 23 -7.79 4.27 -6.89
CA LEU A 23 -6.59 5.09 -6.71
C LEU A 23 -6.55 6.27 -7.70
N ASP A 24 -6.99 6.07 -8.94
CA ASP A 24 -7.09 7.11 -9.98
C ASP A 24 -8.17 8.17 -9.66
N THR A 25 -9.07 7.92 -8.70
CA THR A 25 -10.04 8.94 -8.24
C THR A 25 -9.45 9.92 -7.25
N LEU A 26 -8.28 9.63 -6.69
CA LEU A 26 -7.62 10.49 -5.71
C LEU A 26 -7.04 11.72 -6.39
N THR A 27 -7.21 12.87 -5.74
CA THR A 27 -6.66 14.15 -6.18
C THR A 27 -5.28 14.41 -5.58
N ASP A 28 -4.49 15.30 -6.20
CA ASP A 28 -3.15 15.66 -5.69
C ASP A 28 -3.18 16.33 -4.30
N GLU A 29 -4.34 16.81 -3.86
CA GLU A 29 -4.55 17.40 -2.53
C GLU A 29 -4.76 16.33 -1.44
N GLU A 30 -5.06 15.09 -1.84
CA GLU A 30 -5.30 13.97 -0.94
C GLU A 30 -4.02 13.16 -0.69
N GLU A 31 -3.42 13.37 0.48
CA GLU A 31 -2.30 12.53 0.90
C GLU A 31 -2.78 11.09 1.16
N PHE A 32 -2.27 10.14 0.38
CA PHE A 32 -2.50 8.71 0.58
C PHE A 32 -1.52 8.17 1.63
N VAL A 33 -2.03 7.72 2.78
CA VAL A 33 -1.22 7.34 3.94
C VAL A 33 -1.42 5.87 4.27
N ILE A 34 -0.32 5.19 4.60
CA ILE A 34 -0.31 3.79 5.02
C ILE A 34 -0.02 3.74 6.52
N CYS A 35 -1.02 3.36 7.30
CA CYS A 35 -0.89 3.23 8.75
C CYS A 35 0.13 2.14 9.12
N GLY A 36 0.83 2.33 10.25
CA GLY A 36 1.75 1.32 10.78
C GLY A 36 1.10 -0.04 11.02
N PHE A 37 -0.17 -0.09 11.41
CA PHE A 37 -0.93 -1.34 11.55
C PHE A 37 -1.15 -2.04 10.21
N SER A 38 -1.60 -1.32 9.18
CA SER A 38 -1.80 -1.87 7.83
C SER A 38 -0.47 -2.34 7.23
N ALA A 39 0.62 -1.60 7.45
CA ALA A 39 1.96 -2.04 7.08
C ALA A 39 2.37 -3.33 7.80
N PHE A 40 2.06 -3.45 9.10
CA PHE A 40 2.33 -4.65 9.89
C PHE A 40 1.51 -5.86 9.40
N GLU A 41 0.25 -5.67 9.01
CA GLU A 41 -0.58 -6.73 8.43
C GLU A 41 0.00 -7.25 7.10
N LEU A 42 0.46 -6.35 6.23
CA LEU A 42 1.13 -6.73 4.98
C LEU A 42 2.42 -7.52 5.22
N LEU A 43 3.24 -7.07 6.19
CA LEU A 43 4.46 -7.76 6.59
C LEU A 43 4.16 -9.18 7.12
N ASN A 44 3.14 -9.32 7.97
CA ASN A 44 2.73 -10.63 8.50
C ASN A 44 2.07 -11.53 7.44
N GLY A 45 1.49 -10.94 6.39
CA GLY A 45 0.92 -11.67 5.27
C GLY A 45 1.96 -12.36 4.37
N CYS A 46 3.22 -11.89 4.38
CA CYS A 46 4.30 -12.48 3.61
C CYS A 46 4.63 -13.90 4.10
N GLN A 47 4.56 -14.90 3.21
CA GLN A 47 4.78 -16.30 3.58
C GLN A 47 6.26 -16.69 3.51
N ASN A 48 7.07 -15.91 2.79
CA ASN A 48 8.48 -16.21 2.59
C ASN A 48 9.29 -14.93 2.26
N LYS A 49 10.62 -15.08 2.14
CA LYS A 49 11.53 -13.97 1.84
C LYS A 49 11.33 -13.34 0.46
N LYS A 50 10.82 -14.09 -0.51
CA LYS A 50 10.50 -13.56 -1.84
C LYS A 50 9.30 -12.61 -1.73
N ASP A 51 8.23 -13.01 -1.07
CA ASP A 51 7.05 -12.15 -0.82
C ASP A 51 7.46 -10.86 -0.10
N LEU A 52 8.30 -10.98 0.94
CA LEU A 52 8.83 -9.83 1.66
C LEU A 52 9.68 -8.91 0.77
N GLY A 53 10.51 -9.47 -0.10
CA GLY A 53 11.33 -8.70 -1.04
C GLY A 53 10.48 -7.98 -2.09
N GLU A 54 9.44 -8.64 -2.61
CA GLU A 54 8.46 -8.04 -3.52
C GLU A 54 7.71 -6.91 -2.83
N LEU A 55 7.20 -7.14 -1.61
CA LEU A 55 6.54 -6.11 -0.80
C LEU A 55 7.48 -4.91 -0.59
N GLN A 56 8.71 -5.13 -0.12
CA GLN A 56 9.69 -4.05 0.05
C GLN A 56 9.94 -3.27 -1.24
N SER A 57 10.05 -3.93 -2.40
CA SER A 57 10.24 -3.23 -3.68
C SER A 57 9.08 -2.31 -4.07
N HIS A 58 7.83 -2.67 -3.72
CA HIS A 58 6.66 -1.83 -3.97
C HIS A 58 6.61 -0.62 -3.03
N PHE A 59 7.09 -0.77 -1.80
CA PHE A 59 7.07 0.28 -0.78
C PHE A 59 8.34 1.14 -0.75
N ILE A 60 9.46 0.70 -1.36
CA ILE A 60 10.69 1.49 -1.54
C ILE A 60 10.46 2.71 -2.46
N TRP A 61 9.35 2.76 -3.21
CA TRP A 61 8.97 3.91 -4.05
C TRP A 61 8.39 5.12 -3.29
N GLN A 62 8.18 5.03 -1.96
CA GLN A 62 7.37 6.02 -1.22
C GLN A 62 8.15 6.96 -0.29
N SER A 63 9.33 7.43 -0.71
CA SER A 63 10.02 8.55 -0.02
C SER A 63 9.26 9.90 -0.10
N ARG A 64 8.05 9.93 -0.68
CA ARG A 64 7.15 11.09 -0.75
C ARG A 64 5.90 10.96 0.13
N ILE A 65 5.68 9.83 0.79
CA ILE A 65 4.54 9.67 1.70
C ILE A 65 5.07 9.87 3.11
N GLY A 66 4.57 10.91 3.79
CA GLY A 66 4.91 11.13 5.18
C GLY A 66 4.52 9.90 5.99
N MET A 67 5.50 9.24 6.61
CA MET A 67 5.21 8.41 7.79
C MET A 67 4.77 9.38 8.88
N ALA A 68 3.46 9.49 9.09
CA ALA A 68 2.87 10.09 10.27
C ALA A 68 3.01 9.15 11.48
#